data_AF-A0A942LB47-F1
#
_entry.id   AF-A0A942LB47-F1
#
_cell.length_a   1.000
_cell.length_b   1.000
_cell.length_c   1.000
_cell.angle_alpha   90.00
_cell.angle_beta   90.00
_cell.angle_gamma   90.00
#
_symmetry.space_group_name_H-M   'P 1'
#
loop_
_entity.id
_entity.type
_entity.pdbx_description
1 polymer ?
#
loop_
_entity_poly.entity_id
_entity_poly.type
_entity_poly.pdbx_seq_one_letter_code
_entity_poly.pdbx_strand_id
1 'polypeptide(L)'
;MNPNIAILTTVISFELYNKTSSLFPEEIRTYVIDGTNGMHGINSIKFMMKKLKNSGIKWLILVDEDVIFIKPNLIFSIIEEMEEKNITVCGVRDGGEIANRKQNPYVINTFFSIINFGEIQNIYDEKEVLKNQYILENEFDDDIESLQFDFNKMVLYEPYYCFFLWLRRKGKKFFF
;
A
#
# COMPACT_ATOMS: atom_id res chain seq x y z
N MET A 1 -6.95 -15.53 -17.89
CA MET A 1 -5.50 -15.23 -17.81
C MET A 1 -5.27 -14.66 -16.42
N ASN A 2 -4.46 -15.31 -15.59
CA ASN A 2 -4.13 -14.74 -14.28
C ASN A 2 -3.42 -13.40 -14.51
N PRO A 3 -3.87 -12.28 -13.90
CA PRO A 3 -3.12 -11.04 -13.97
C PRO A 3 -1.70 -11.28 -13.44
N ASN A 4 -0.70 -10.57 -13.95
CA ASN A 4 0.67 -10.65 -13.41
C ASN A 4 0.70 -10.02 -12.00
N ILE A 5 0.31 -10.81 -10.99
CA ILE A 5 0.21 -10.42 -9.59
C ILE A 5 1.50 -10.84 -8.88
N ALA A 6 1.96 -10.00 -7.96
CA ALA A 6 3.06 -10.33 -7.05
C ALA A 6 2.75 -9.86 -5.63
N ILE A 7 3.40 -10.49 -4.66
CA ILE A 7 3.47 -10.02 -3.27
C ILE A 7 4.85 -9.40 -3.04
N LEU A 8 4.90 -8.30 -2.30
CA LEU A 8 6.12 -7.71 -1.81
C LEU A 8 6.02 -7.48 -0.31
N THR A 9 6.99 -8.02 0.42
CA THR A 9 7.14 -7.82 1.86
C THR A 9 8.42 -7.05 2.15
N THR A 10 8.35 -6.05 3.02
CA THR A 10 9.54 -5.45 3.64
C THR A 10 9.70 -6.06 5.00
N VAL A 11 10.81 -6.78 5.24
CA VAL A 11 10.96 -7.62 6.44
C VAL A 11 11.90 -6.95 7.44
N ILE A 12 11.39 -6.57 8.61
CA ILE A 12 12.23 -6.20 9.77
C ILE A 12 12.48 -7.38 10.71
N SER A 13 11.70 -8.45 10.61
CA SER A 13 11.89 -9.71 11.34
C SER A 13 11.67 -10.94 10.45
N PHE A 14 12.76 -11.60 10.05
CA PHE A 14 12.68 -12.85 9.28
C PHE A 14 12.02 -13.99 10.08
N GLU A 15 12.08 -13.96 11.41
CA GLU A 15 11.39 -14.95 12.24
C GLU A 15 9.87 -14.85 12.06
N LEU A 16 9.31 -13.64 12.09
CA LEU A 16 7.88 -13.41 11.87
C LEU A 16 7.50 -13.73 10.43
N TYR A 17 8.25 -13.21 9.47
CA TYR A 17 8.05 -13.49 8.04
C TYR A 17 7.97 -14.99 7.73
N ASN A 18 8.90 -15.79 8.27
CA ASN A 18 8.91 -17.23 8.01
C ASN A 18 7.68 -17.95 8.58
N LYS A 19 7.08 -17.44 9.67
CA LYS A 19 5.85 -18.00 10.23
C LYS A 19 4.64 -17.65 9.36
N THR A 20 4.54 -16.41 8.93
CA THR A 20 3.35 -15.87 8.24
C THR A 20 3.34 -16.11 6.73
N SER A 21 4.50 -16.07 6.06
CA SER A 21 4.61 -16.25 4.60
C SER A 21 4.16 -17.63 4.13
N SER A 22 4.17 -18.64 5.01
CA SER A 22 3.60 -19.96 4.74
C SER A 22 2.08 -19.94 4.49
N LEU A 23 1.41 -18.84 4.84
CA LEU A 23 -0.03 -18.65 4.69
C LEU A 23 -0.38 -17.76 3.50
N PHE A 24 0.61 -17.30 2.73
CA PHE A 24 0.37 -16.44 1.56
C PHE A 24 -0.32 -17.24 0.44
N PRO A 25 -1.07 -16.57 -0.45
CA PRO A 25 -1.68 -17.22 -1.60
C PRO A 25 -0.66 -18.02 -2.40
N GLU A 26 -0.97 -19.28 -2.66
CA GLU A 26 -0.17 -20.13 -3.54
C GLU A 26 -0.15 -19.55 -4.97
N GLU A 27 0.84 -19.92 -5.77
CA GLU A 27 0.99 -19.52 -7.19
C GLU A 27 1.28 -18.03 -7.46
N ILE A 28 1.38 -17.18 -6.42
CA ILE A 28 1.81 -15.78 -6.56
C ILE A 28 3.33 -15.68 -6.34
N ARG A 29 4.01 -14.90 -7.18
CA ARG A 29 5.42 -14.60 -6.97
C ARG A 29 5.60 -13.65 -5.79
N THR A 30 6.42 -14.05 -4.83
CA THR A 30 6.77 -13.23 -3.66
C THR A 30 8.16 -12.62 -3.80
N TYR A 31 8.26 -11.33 -3.50
CA TYR A 31 9.50 -10.58 -3.37
C TYR A 31 9.70 -10.15 -1.93
N VAL A 32 10.96 -10.11 -1.49
CA VAL A 32 11.32 -9.68 -0.15
C VAL A 32 12.34 -8.54 -0.25
N ILE A 33 12.08 -7.45 0.46
CA ILE A 33 13.05 -6.42 0.78
C ILE A 33 13.54 -6.67 2.20
N ASP A 34 14.85 -6.85 2.36
CA ASP A 34 15.46 -6.91 3.69
C ASP A 34 15.44 -5.51 4.33
N GLY A 35 14.49 -5.33 5.25
CA GLY A 35 14.25 -4.09 6.00
C GLY A 35 15.07 -3.98 7.27
N THR A 36 15.80 -5.02 7.69
CA THR A 36 16.54 -5.08 8.97
C THR A 36 17.59 -3.98 9.13
N ASN A 37 18.01 -3.38 8.01
CA ASN A 37 18.99 -2.30 7.95
C ASN A 37 18.35 -0.92 7.68
N GLY A 38 17.07 -0.74 8.01
CA GLY A 38 16.34 0.53 7.83
C GLY A 38 15.76 0.76 6.43
N MET A 39 15.70 -0.27 5.58
CA MET A 39 15.06 -0.22 4.25
C MET A 39 13.54 -0.38 4.36
N HIS A 40 12.89 0.55 5.05
CA HIS A 40 11.44 0.56 5.33
C HIS A 40 10.82 1.92 5.01
N GLY A 41 9.50 2.00 5.01
CA GLY A 41 8.75 3.21 4.65
C GLY A 41 9.08 3.71 3.24
N ILE A 42 9.43 5.00 3.09
CA ILE A 42 9.70 5.58 1.77
C ILE A 42 10.90 4.95 1.05
N ASN A 43 11.89 4.45 1.80
CA ASN A 43 13.06 3.81 1.20
C ASN A 43 12.70 2.49 0.51
N SER A 44 11.81 1.69 1.11
CA SER A 44 11.34 0.45 0.49
C SER A 44 10.50 0.75 -0.76
N ILE A 45 9.64 1.78 -0.74
CA ILE A 45 8.88 2.23 -1.92
C ILE A 45 9.82 2.65 -3.05
N LYS A 46 10.82 3.49 -2.78
CA LYS A 46 11.81 3.89 -3.79
C LYS A 46 12.53 2.69 -4.39
N PHE A 47 12.95 1.76 -3.53
CA PHE A 47 13.65 0.56 -3.97
C PHE A 47 12.74 -0.35 -4.81
N MET A 48 11.50 -0.57 -4.37
CA MET A 48 10.45 -1.29 -5.10
C MET A 48 10.26 -0.71 -6.50
N MET A 49 10.01 0.60 -6.60
CA MET A 49 9.78 1.27 -7.88
C MET A 49 11.00 1.16 -8.81
N LYS A 50 12.22 1.23 -8.27
CA LYS A 50 13.45 1.07 -9.05
C LYS A 50 13.66 -0.37 -9.54
N LYS A 51 13.41 -1.36 -8.69
CA LYS A 51 13.76 -2.77 -8.96
C LYS A 51 12.69 -3.52 -9.74
N LEU A 52 11.42 -3.21 -9.52
CA LEU A 52 10.30 -3.90 -10.14
C LEU A 52 9.80 -3.20 -11.41
N LYS A 53 10.34 -2.04 -11.79
CA LYS A 53 10.00 -1.37 -13.06
C LYS A 53 10.21 -2.32 -14.24
N ASN A 54 9.25 -2.36 -15.15
CA ASN A 54 9.26 -3.23 -16.34
C ASN A 54 9.33 -4.74 -16.04
N SER A 55 9.03 -5.16 -14.82
CA SER A 55 8.97 -6.59 -14.45
C SER A 55 7.77 -7.33 -15.03
N GLY A 56 6.84 -6.61 -15.67
CA GLY A 56 5.57 -7.15 -16.15
C GLY A 56 4.49 -7.28 -15.07
N ILE A 57 4.79 -6.93 -13.81
CA ILE A 57 3.81 -6.93 -12.70
C ILE A 57 2.75 -5.86 -12.97
N LYS A 58 1.48 -6.28 -12.94
CA LYS A 58 0.31 -5.39 -13.04
C LYS A 58 -0.18 -4.99 -11.65
N TRP A 59 -0.35 -5.98 -10.78
CA TRP A 59 -0.88 -5.80 -9.43
C TRP A 59 0.17 -6.21 -8.41
N LEU A 60 0.43 -5.35 -7.43
CA LEU A 60 1.40 -5.62 -6.37
C LEU A 60 0.68 -5.54 -5.03
N ILE A 61 0.74 -6.63 -4.28
CA ILE A 61 0.20 -6.73 -2.93
C ILE A 61 1.35 -6.43 -1.97
N LEU A 62 1.28 -5.32 -1.27
CA LEU A 62 2.24 -4.93 -0.24
C LEU A 62 1.73 -5.46 1.10
N VAL A 63 2.55 -6.24 1.78
CA VAL A 63 2.21 -6.78 3.10
C VAL A 63 3.37 -6.60 4.07
N ASP A 64 3.06 -6.40 5.33
CA ASP A 64 4.02 -6.47 6.43
C ASP A 64 4.49 -7.91 6.68
N GLU A 65 5.58 -8.08 7.43
CA GLU A 65 6.10 -9.41 7.72
C GLU A 65 5.20 -10.26 8.62
N ASP A 66 4.26 -9.67 9.35
CA ASP A 66 3.38 -10.36 10.29
C ASP A 66 1.91 -10.42 9.82
N VAL A 67 1.65 -10.09 8.54
CA VAL A 67 0.33 -10.26 7.91
C VAL A 67 -0.03 -11.73 7.77
N ILE A 68 -1.26 -12.08 8.18
CA ILE A 68 -1.81 -13.43 8.06
C ILE A 68 -3.01 -13.43 7.10
N PHE A 69 -2.94 -14.23 6.03
CA PHE A 69 -4.06 -14.45 5.12
C PHE A 69 -4.90 -15.64 5.59
N ILE A 70 -6.09 -15.37 6.12
CA ILE A 70 -7.04 -16.41 6.55
C ILE A 70 -7.78 -17.02 5.35
N LYS A 71 -8.05 -16.19 4.32
CA LYS A 71 -8.69 -16.60 3.06
C LYS A 71 -7.91 -16.04 1.87
N PRO A 72 -6.74 -16.62 1.55
CA PRO A 72 -5.83 -16.07 0.54
C PRO A 72 -6.49 -15.80 -0.82
N ASN A 73 -7.40 -16.68 -1.25
CA ASN A 73 -8.08 -16.56 -2.55
C ASN A 73 -8.98 -15.33 -2.70
N LEU A 74 -9.41 -14.70 -1.60
CA LEU A 74 -10.23 -13.47 -1.69
C LEU A 74 -9.45 -12.29 -2.28
N ILE A 75 -8.11 -12.34 -2.27
CA ILE A 75 -7.28 -11.30 -2.87
C ILE A 75 -7.56 -11.12 -4.36
N PHE A 76 -7.87 -12.21 -5.06
CA PHE A 76 -8.14 -12.19 -6.49
C PHE A 76 -9.46 -11.47 -6.78
N SER A 77 -10.50 -11.73 -5.98
CA SER A 77 -11.78 -11.03 -6.10
C SER A 77 -11.66 -9.53 -5.79
N ILE A 78 -10.82 -9.15 -4.82
CA ILE A 78 -10.53 -7.72 -4.57
C ILE A 78 -9.87 -7.09 -5.79
N ILE A 79 -8.87 -7.76 -6.38
CA ILE A 79 -8.18 -7.27 -7.58
C ILE A 79 -9.13 -7.17 -8.79
N GLU A 80 -10.03 -8.13 -8.97
CA GLU A 80 -11.08 -8.10 -10.01
C GLU A 80 -11.99 -6.88 -9.83
N GLU A 81 -12.47 -6.62 -8.61
CA GLU A 81 -13.29 -5.45 -8.32
C GLU A 81 -12.53 -4.13 -8.53
N MET A 82 -11.25 -4.09 -8.15
CA MET A 82 -10.39 -2.94 -8.40
C MET A 82 -10.22 -2.68 -9.89
N GLU A 83 -10.05 -3.72 -10.70
CA GLU A 83 -9.98 -3.60 -12.16
C GLU A 83 -11.29 -3.05 -12.73
N GLU A 84 -12.43 -3.65 -12.38
CA GLU A 84 -13.75 -3.28 -12.88
C GLU A 84 -14.12 -1.84 -12.55
N LYS A 85 -13.76 -1.37 -11.35
CA LYS A 85 -14.07 -0.02 -10.86
C LYS A 85 -12.99 1.02 -11.15
N ASN A 86 -11.91 0.61 -11.83
CA ASN A 86 -10.74 1.44 -12.13
C ASN A 86 -10.12 2.06 -10.87
N ILE A 87 -9.88 1.21 -9.87
CA ILE A 87 -9.28 1.55 -8.57
C ILE A 87 -7.77 1.32 -8.66
N THR A 88 -6.99 2.32 -8.27
CA THR A 88 -5.53 2.26 -8.32
C THR A 88 -4.95 1.67 -7.05
N VAL A 89 -5.56 1.94 -5.89
CA VAL A 89 -5.04 1.50 -4.60
C VAL A 89 -6.17 0.97 -3.70
N CYS A 90 -5.92 -0.12 -3.00
CA CYS A 90 -6.78 -0.69 -1.97
C CYS A 90 -5.98 -0.87 -0.68
N GLY A 91 -6.57 -0.61 0.48
CA GLY A 91 -5.93 -0.89 1.76
C GLY A 91 -6.59 -0.13 2.91
N VAL A 92 -6.17 -0.43 4.12
CA VAL A 92 -6.76 0.14 5.35
C VAL A 92 -6.21 1.54 5.59
N ARG A 93 -7.06 2.47 6.05
CA ARG A 93 -6.67 3.82 6.46
C ARG A 93 -5.69 3.77 7.63
N ASP A 94 -4.73 4.69 7.66
CA ASP A 94 -3.82 4.85 8.80
C ASP A 94 -4.44 5.64 9.97
N GLY A 95 -5.68 6.10 9.80
CA GLY A 95 -6.47 6.81 10.81
C GLY A 95 -7.94 6.41 10.78
N GLY A 96 -8.51 6.09 11.94
CA GLY A 96 -9.96 6.07 12.18
C GLY A 96 -10.69 4.75 11.92
N GLU A 97 -10.10 3.81 11.17
CA GLU A 97 -10.69 2.49 10.92
C GLU A 97 -10.38 1.46 12.00
N ILE A 98 -9.20 1.54 12.62
CA ILE A 98 -8.76 0.62 13.66
C ILE A 98 -8.30 1.41 14.88
N ALA A 99 -8.70 1.00 16.09
CA ALA A 99 -8.44 1.71 17.34
C ALA A 99 -6.98 2.12 17.59
N ASN A 100 -6.01 1.32 17.11
CA ASN A 100 -4.58 1.55 17.25
C ASN A 100 -3.97 2.39 16.11
N ARG A 101 -4.76 2.77 15.10
CA ARG A 101 -4.36 3.61 13.96
C ARG A 101 -5.08 4.95 14.05
N LYS A 102 -4.41 5.95 14.63
CA LYS A 102 -4.96 7.29 14.92
C LYS A 102 -4.37 8.40 14.07
N GLN A 103 -3.67 8.05 12.98
CA GLN A 103 -2.93 9.01 12.19
C GLN A 103 -3.83 9.60 11.09
N ASN A 104 -3.33 9.70 9.87
CA ASN A 104 -4.04 10.37 8.79
C ASN A 104 -5.07 9.42 8.13
N PRO A 105 -6.37 9.80 8.08
CA PRO A 105 -7.40 8.94 7.50
C PRO A 105 -7.38 8.90 5.97
N TYR A 106 -6.66 9.81 5.30
CA TYR A 106 -6.64 9.92 3.84
C TYR A 106 -5.53 9.11 3.17
N VAL A 107 -4.72 8.41 3.96
CA VAL A 107 -3.60 7.60 3.49
C VAL A 107 -3.74 6.18 3.98
N ILE A 108 -3.16 5.25 3.23
CA ILE A 108 -3.17 3.83 3.57
C ILE A 108 -2.03 3.52 4.52
N ASN A 109 -2.32 2.67 5.50
CA ASN A 109 -1.30 2.02 6.29
C ASN A 109 -0.64 0.89 5.48
N THR A 110 0.68 0.86 5.39
CA THR A 110 1.41 -0.14 4.58
C THR A 110 1.42 -1.55 5.16
N PHE A 111 0.74 -1.81 6.29
CA PHE A 111 0.59 -3.17 6.82
C PHE A 111 -0.04 -4.10 5.79
N PHE A 112 -1.06 -3.64 5.07
CA PHE A 112 -1.63 -4.35 3.93
C PHE A 112 -2.16 -3.35 2.91
N SER A 113 -1.74 -3.49 1.65
CA SER A 113 -2.32 -2.76 0.53
C SER A 113 -2.16 -3.49 -0.79
N ILE A 114 -3.00 -3.16 -1.76
CA ILE A 114 -2.91 -3.62 -3.14
C ILE A 114 -2.80 -2.39 -4.02
N ILE A 115 -1.81 -2.37 -4.91
CA ILE A 115 -1.62 -1.27 -5.85
C ILE A 115 -1.66 -1.77 -7.30
N ASN A 116 -2.24 -0.97 -8.19
CA ASN A 116 -2.08 -1.09 -9.62
C ASN A 116 -0.68 -0.63 -10.02
N PHE A 117 0.32 -1.49 -9.77
CA PHE A 117 1.72 -1.22 -10.07
C PHE A 117 1.96 -0.98 -11.57
N GLY A 118 1.19 -1.64 -12.43
CA GLY A 118 1.17 -1.43 -13.88
C GLY A 118 0.90 0.03 -14.24
N GLU A 119 -0.11 0.62 -13.64
CA GLU A 119 -0.45 2.04 -13.81
C GLU A 119 0.60 2.96 -13.18
N ILE A 120 0.95 2.71 -11.91
CA ILE A 120 1.79 3.60 -11.11
C ILE A 120 3.20 3.73 -11.69
N GLN A 121 3.81 2.64 -12.16
CA GLN A 121 5.18 2.67 -12.70
C GLN A 121 5.34 3.56 -13.93
N ASN A 122 4.25 3.79 -14.68
CA ASN A 122 4.27 4.63 -15.88
C ASN A 122 4.24 6.13 -15.57
N ILE A 123 3.68 6.50 -14.42
CA ILE A 123 3.58 7.91 -14.00
C ILE A 123 4.59 8.28 -12.90
N TYR A 124 5.31 7.31 -12.35
CA TYR A 124 6.20 7.51 -11.21
C TYR A 124 7.37 8.43 -11.51
N ASP A 125 7.43 9.52 -10.74
CA ASP A 125 8.58 10.41 -10.61
C ASP A 125 8.93 10.54 -9.13
N GLU A 126 10.11 10.04 -8.73
CA GLU A 126 10.53 10.04 -7.33
C GLU A 126 10.59 11.46 -6.74
N LYS A 127 11.06 12.45 -7.51
CA LYS A 127 11.19 13.84 -7.02
C LYS A 127 9.81 14.46 -6.82
N GLU A 128 8.87 14.16 -7.71
CA GLU A 128 7.48 14.60 -7.58
C GLU A 128 6.82 13.96 -6.36
N VAL A 129 6.98 12.65 -6.17
CA VAL A 129 6.47 11.93 -5.01
C VAL A 129 6.96 12.57 -3.71
N LEU A 130 8.28 12.77 -3.57
CA LEU A 130 8.84 13.31 -2.33
C LEU A 130 8.38 14.74 -2.00
N LYS A 131 8.00 15.53 -3.02
CA LYS A 131 7.42 16.87 -2.82
C LYS A 131 6.02 16.83 -2.22
N ASN A 132 5.36 15.68 -2.16
CA ASN A 132 4.00 15.53 -1.67
C ASN A 132 3.90 15.21 -0.16
N GLN A 133 5.00 15.32 0.60
CA GLN A 133 4.97 15.22 2.07
C GLN A 133 4.44 16.54 2.69
N TYR A 134 3.18 16.89 2.40
CA TYR A 134 2.44 18.02 2.96
C TYR A 134 0.95 17.68 2.99
N ILE A 135 0.15 18.41 3.77
CA ILE A 135 -1.32 18.30 3.80
C ILE A 135 -1.91 19.67 3.52
N LEU A 136 -2.99 19.70 2.75
CA LEU A 136 -3.82 20.88 2.56
C LEU A 136 -5.16 20.66 3.24
N GLU A 137 -5.66 21.70 3.89
CA GLU A 137 -6.96 21.62 4.56
C GLU A 137 -8.08 21.41 3.52
N ASN A 138 -8.96 20.46 3.79
CA ASN A 138 -10.12 20.11 2.93
C ASN A 138 -9.72 19.70 1.50
N GLU A 139 -8.54 19.12 1.29
CA GLU A 139 -8.08 18.70 -0.04
C GLU A 139 -8.72 17.40 -0.54
N PHE A 140 -9.29 16.61 0.37
CA PHE A 140 -9.89 15.30 0.10
C PHE A 140 -11.31 15.26 0.64
N ASP A 141 -12.21 14.69 -0.17
CA ASP A 141 -13.67 14.65 0.01
C ASP A 141 -14.18 13.30 0.55
N ASP A 142 -13.30 12.46 1.09
CA ASP A 142 -13.69 11.21 1.74
C ASP A 142 -14.71 11.46 2.87
N ASP A 143 -15.73 10.61 2.96
CA ASP A 143 -16.55 10.51 4.16
C ASP A 143 -15.73 9.85 5.28
N ILE A 144 -15.17 10.70 6.13
CA ILE A 144 -14.42 10.31 7.33
C ILE A 144 -15.25 10.48 8.62
N GLU A 145 -16.50 10.96 8.52
CA GLU A 145 -17.37 11.15 9.67
C GLU A 145 -17.94 9.82 10.18
N SER A 146 -18.04 8.82 9.29
CA SER A 146 -18.49 7.46 9.61
C SER A 146 -17.41 6.58 10.25
N LEU A 147 -16.17 7.07 10.40
CA LEU A 147 -15.07 6.33 11.03
C LEU A 147 -15.30 6.15 12.54
N GLN A 148 -15.01 4.95 13.04
CA GLN A 148 -15.36 4.54 14.41
C GLN A 148 -14.37 5.02 15.47
N PHE A 149 -13.13 5.33 15.08
CA PHE A 149 -12.04 5.64 16.00
C PHE A 149 -11.43 7.02 15.74
N ASP A 150 -10.67 7.52 16.71
CA ASP A 150 -9.97 8.80 16.60
C ASP A 150 -8.98 8.80 15.42
N PHE A 151 -8.80 9.96 14.80
CA PHE A 151 -7.78 10.19 13.78
C PHE A 151 -7.34 11.67 13.79
N ASN A 152 -6.24 11.97 13.08
CA ASN A 152 -5.77 13.33 12.87
C ASN A 152 -5.57 13.60 11.37
N LYS A 153 -6.48 14.39 10.79
CA LYS A 153 -6.44 14.75 9.37
C LYS A 153 -5.23 15.61 8.95
N MET A 154 -4.56 16.26 9.91
CA MET A 154 -3.44 17.18 9.66
C MET A 154 -2.07 16.63 10.06
N VAL A 155 -1.95 15.30 10.25
CA VAL A 155 -0.67 14.67 10.64
C VAL A 155 0.06 14.06 9.44
N LEU A 156 1.37 14.33 9.35
CA LEU A 156 2.33 13.68 8.46
C LEU A 156 3.26 12.82 9.30
N TYR A 157 2.75 11.68 9.75
CA TYR A 157 3.49 10.81 10.66
C TYR A 157 4.52 9.96 9.93
N GLU A 158 4.07 9.18 8.93
CA GLU A 158 4.96 8.26 8.23
C GLU A 158 5.66 8.92 7.03
N PRO A 159 6.93 8.57 6.77
CA PRO A 159 7.70 9.14 5.66
C PRO A 159 7.15 8.70 4.28
N TYR A 160 6.38 7.61 4.23
CA TYR A 160 5.78 7.11 2.99
C TYR A 160 4.47 7.79 2.60
N TYR A 161 3.87 8.62 3.47
CA TYR A 161 2.59 9.28 3.17
C TYR A 161 2.63 10.06 1.86
N CYS A 162 3.75 10.70 1.54
CA CYS A 162 3.95 11.41 0.28
C CYS A 162 3.61 10.58 -0.96
N PHE A 163 3.84 9.26 -0.93
CA PHE A 163 3.49 8.37 -2.03
C PHE A 163 1.97 8.28 -2.24
N PHE A 164 1.20 8.04 -1.18
CA PHE A 164 -0.25 7.94 -1.27
C PHE A 164 -0.90 9.31 -1.53
N LEU A 165 -0.42 10.37 -0.89
CA LEU A 165 -0.87 11.74 -1.14
C LEU A 165 -0.62 12.17 -2.59
N TRP A 166 0.55 11.84 -3.14
CA TRP A 166 0.84 12.06 -4.56
C TRP A 166 -0.15 11.34 -5.47
N LEU A 167 -0.45 10.06 -5.20
CA LEU A 167 -1.45 9.30 -5.97
C LEU A 167 -2.84 9.94 -5.88
N ARG A 168 -3.30 10.32 -4.69
CA ARG A 168 -4.57 11.04 -4.49
C ARG A 168 -4.61 12.32 -5.33
N ARG A 169 -3.55 13.14 -5.28
CA ARG A 169 -3.43 14.40 -6.04
C ARG A 169 -3.30 14.20 -7.56
N LYS A 170 -2.87 13.02 -8.02
CA LYS A 170 -2.94 12.60 -9.43
C LYS A 170 -4.34 12.11 -9.84
N GLY A 171 -5.35 12.22 -8.95
CA GLY A 171 -6.71 11.78 -9.21
C GLY A 171 -6.88 10.25 -9.20
N LYS A 172 -5.95 9.52 -8.57
CA LYS A 172 -6.05 8.06 -8.46
C LYS A 172 -7.10 7.66 -7.44
N LYS A 173 -7.86 6.62 -7.76
CA LYS A 173 -8.95 6.13 -6.91
C LYS A 173 -8.43 5.17 -5.85
N PHE A 174 -8.92 5.36 -4.64
CA PHE A 174 -8.62 4.53 -3.48
C PHE A 174 -9.87 3.75 -3.09
N PHE A 175 -9.68 2.53 -2.63
CA PHE A 175 -10.65 1.72 -1.93
C PHE A 175 -10.14 1.46 -0.53
N PHE A 176 -10.92 1.86 0.47
CA PHE A 176 -10.62 1.69 1.88
C PHE A 176 -11.51 0.59 2.44
#